data_AF-A0AAV5M261-F1
#
_entry.id   AF-A0AAV5M261-F1
#
_cell.length_a   1.000
_cell.length_b   1.000
_cell.length_c   1.000
_cell.angle_alpha   90.00
_cell.angle_beta   90.00
_cell.angle_gamma   90.00
#
_symmetry.space_group_name_H-M   'P 1'
#
loop_
_entity.id
_entity.type
_entity.pdbx_description
1 polymer ?
#
loop_
_entity_poly.entity_id
_entity_poly.type
_entity_poly.pdbx_seq_one_letter_code
_entity_poly.pdbx_strand_id
1 'polypeptide(L)'
;MKLKFEEAISVPESERRSVADSIDFHTIEVEPQYTGARIEGDVVTLDFVKKMMEDFKNQKYLHKRYAFQIVLQTRELLQALPSLVDINVPNGSRFTVCGDVHGQFYDLLNIFELNGLPSEENPYLFNGDFVDRGSFSLEVILTLFAFKCMSPSGEPCSDILGLRLCTGLCSYNASDSITLANCQFLTGILWVYI
;
A
#
# COMPACT_ATOMS: atom_id res chain seq x y z
N MET A 1 -25.38 5.70 23.91
CA MET A 1 -25.30 4.23 24.06
C MET A 1 -24.07 3.68 23.34
N LYS A 2 -23.78 4.11 22.11
CA LYS A 2 -22.57 3.74 21.34
C LYS A 2 -21.23 4.09 22.03
N LEU A 3 -21.08 5.32 22.53
CA LEU A 3 -19.85 5.78 23.23
C LEU A 3 -19.48 4.94 24.46
N LYS A 4 -20.47 4.58 25.29
CA LYS A 4 -20.24 3.73 26.47
C LYS A 4 -19.86 2.29 26.11
N PHE A 5 -20.29 1.82 24.94
CA PHE A 5 -19.90 0.51 24.42
C PHE A 5 -18.48 0.54 23.86
N GLU A 6 -18.13 1.59 23.11
CA GLU A 6 -16.78 1.84 22.60
C GLU A 6 -15.75 1.97 23.72
N GLU A 7 -16.09 2.68 24.81
CA GLU A 7 -15.25 2.75 26.02
C GLU A 7 -15.08 1.38 26.70
N ALA A 8 -16.16 0.59 26.80
CA ALA A 8 -16.14 -0.72 27.46
C ALA A 8 -15.32 -1.78 26.70
N ILE A 9 -15.18 -1.64 25.38
CA ILE A 9 -14.35 -2.52 24.54
C ILE A 9 -12.96 -1.91 24.25
N SER A 10 -12.65 -0.73 24.81
CA SER A 10 -11.36 -0.09 24.57
C SER A 10 -10.26 -0.85 25.32
N VAL A 11 -9.38 -1.49 24.55
CA VAL A 11 -8.19 -2.19 25.07
C VAL A 11 -6.97 -1.29 24.85
N PRO A 12 -6.07 -1.12 25.85
CA PRO A 12 -4.80 -0.42 25.68
C PRO A 12 -3.99 -1.00 24.53
N GLU A 13 -3.31 -0.16 23.74
CA GLU A 13 -2.56 -0.62 22.54
C GLU A 13 -1.46 -1.62 22.90
N SER A 14 -0.89 -1.54 24.11
CA SER A 14 0.10 -2.48 24.65
C SER A 14 -0.45 -3.89 24.94
N GLU A 15 -1.76 -4.04 25.08
CA GLU A 15 -2.44 -5.31 25.34
C GLU A 15 -3.13 -5.89 24.09
N ARG A 16 -3.17 -5.11 22.99
CA ARG A 16 -3.69 -5.58 21.70
C ARG A 16 -2.66 -6.50 21.05
N ARG A 17 -3.04 -7.76 20.82
CA ARG A 17 -2.27 -8.65 19.93
C ARG A 17 -2.44 -8.17 18.50
N SER A 18 -1.36 -8.15 17.72
CA SER A 18 -1.48 -7.78 16.32
C SER A 18 -2.28 -8.85 15.60
N VAL A 19 -3.22 -8.45 14.74
CA VAL A 19 -3.99 -9.40 13.92
C VAL A 19 -3.06 -10.29 13.10
N ALA A 20 -1.93 -9.74 12.66
CA ALA A 20 -0.89 -10.47 11.97
C ALA A 20 -0.28 -11.64 12.76
N ASP A 21 -0.26 -11.57 14.10
CA ASP A 21 0.29 -12.64 14.93
C ASP A 21 -0.68 -13.84 14.99
N SER A 22 -1.91 -13.65 14.51
CA SER A 22 -2.97 -14.66 14.49
C SER A 22 -3.32 -15.16 13.09
N ILE A 23 -2.86 -14.48 12.02
CA ILE A 23 -3.20 -14.82 10.64
C ILE A 23 -1.96 -15.32 9.91
N ASP A 24 -2.00 -16.60 9.56
CA ASP A 24 -1.03 -17.19 8.63
C ASP A 24 -1.70 -17.41 7.27
N PHE A 25 -1.31 -16.60 6.28
CA PHE A 25 -1.86 -16.66 4.92
C PHE A 25 -1.50 -17.98 4.21
N HIS A 26 -0.48 -18.72 4.63
CA HIS A 26 -0.14 -20.02 4.03
C HIS A 26 -1.24 -21.06 4.26
N THR A 27 -1.95 -20.97 5.39
CA THR A 27 -3.04 -21.87 5.79
C THR A 27 -4.34 -21.61 5.02
N ILE A 28 -4.46 -20.45 4.36
CA ILE A 28 -5.67 -20.07 3.63
C ILE A 28 -5.64 -20.74 2.27
N GLU A 29 -6.49 -21.75 2.07
CA GLU A 29 -6.65 -22.40 0.77
C GLU A 29 -7.34 -21.45 -0.23
N VAL A 30 -6.90 -21.53 -1.49
CA VAL A 30 -7.52 -20.81 -2.62
C VAL A 30 -8.36 -21.81 -3.38
N GLU A 31 -9.64 -21.52 -3.56
CA GLU A 31 -10.51 -22.49 -4.21
C GLU A 31 -10.14 -22.64 -5.70
N PRO A 32 -10.22 -23.86 -6.28
CA PRO A 32 -9.82 -24.09 -7.67
C PRO A 32 -10.55 -23.22 -8.70
N GLN A 33 -11.79 -22.82 -8.40
CA GLN A 33 -12.61 -21.94 -9.23
C GLN A 33 -12.15 -20.46 -9.26
N TYR A 34 -11.22 -20.05 -8.39
CA TYR A 34 -10.72 -18.69 -8.38
C TYR A 34 -9.88 -18.39 -9.63
N THR A 35 -10.34 -17.49 -10.48
CA THR A 35 -9.71 -17.15 -11.78
C THR A 35 -9.01 -15.79 -11.79
N GLY A 36 -8.93 -15.12 -10.63
CA GLY A 36 -8.24 -13.84 -10.50
C GLY A 36 -6.73 -13.96 -10.37
N ALA A 37 -6.07 -12.83 -10.15
CA ALA A 37 -4.63 -12.72 -9.96
C ALA A 37 -4.12 -13.62 -8.82
N ARG A 38 -3.02 -14.35 -9.07
CA ARG A 38 -2.40 -15.27 -8.12
C ARG A 38 -0.94 -14.90 -7.90
N ILE A 39 -0.52 -14.85 -6.64
CA ILE A 39 0.89 -14.71 -6.28
C ILE A 39 1.49 -16.11 -6.27
N GLU A 40 2.54 -16.32 -7.05
CA GLU A 40 3.30 -17.58 -7.05
C GLU A 40 4.42 -17.50 -6.02
N GLY A 41 4.30 -18.28 -4.94
CA GLY A 41 5.23 -18.23 -3.81
C GLY A 41 5.05 -16.96 -2.96
N ASP A 42 6.17 -16.38 -2.55
CA ASP A 42 6.20 -15.25 -1.60
C ASP A 42 6.51 -13.89 -2.24
N VAL A 43 6.79 -13.86 -3.54
CA VAL A 43 7.26 -12.66 -4.24
C VAL A 43 6.12 -12.02 -5.05
N VAL A 44 5.84 -10.75 -4.77
CA VAL A 44 4.92 -9.94 -5.58
C VAL A 44 5.63 -9.51 -6.86
N THR A 45 5.17 -10.00 -8.00
CA THR A 45 5.74 -9.69 -9.32
C THR A 45 4.95 -8.63 -10.05
N LEU A 46 5.59 -7.93 -11.00
CA LEU A 46 4.92 -6.93 -11.84
C LEU A 46 3.74 -7.52 -12.63
N ASP A 47 3.87 -8.77 -13.10
CA ASP A 47 2.81 -9.45 -13.84
C ASP A 47 1.59 -9.73 -12.97
N PHE A 48 1.80 -10.11 -11.70
CA PHE A 48 0.72 -10.20 -10.72
C PHE A 48 0.04 -8.85 -10.52
N VAL A 49 0.81 -7.76 -10.31
CA VAL A 49 0.24 -6.43 -10.07
C VAL A 49 -0.58 -5.96 -11.27
N LYS A 50 -0.08 -6.15 -12.50
CA LYS A 50 -0.81 -5.84 -13.74
C LYS A 50 -2.11 -6.63 -13.84
N LYS A 51 -2.05 -7.93 -13.55
CA LYS A 51 -3.24 -8.80 -13.57
C LYS A 51 -4.26 -8.39 -12.51
N MET A 52 -3.80 -8.04 -11.31
CA MET A 52 -4.62 -7.57 -10.21
C MET A 52 -5.31 -6.24 -10.56
N MET A 53 -4.58 -5.28 -11.14
CA MET A 53 -5.17 -4.02 -11.61
C MET A 53 -6.25 -4.25 -12.67
N GLU A 54 -6.03 -5.16 -13.61
CA GLU A 54 -7.03 -5.52 -14.62
C GLU A 54 -8.26 -6.19 -13.99
N ASP A 55 -8.07 -7.06 -13.00
CA ASP A 55 -9.18 -7.69 -12.29
C ASP A 55 -9.99 -6.65 -11.50
N PHE A 56 -9.35 -5.69 -10.82
CA PHE A 56 -10.02 -4.56 -10.17
C PHE A 56 -10.74 -3.63 -11.16
N LYS A 57 -10.15 -3.36 -12.33
CA LYS A 57 -10.77 -2.58 -13.41
C LYS A 57 -12.10 -3.22 -13.86
N ASN A 58 -12.12 -4.55 -13.90
CA ASN A 58 -13.29 -5.38 -14.21
C ASN A 58 -14.19 -5.69 -12.98
N GLN A 59 -14.01 -4.97 -11.86
CA GLN A 59 -14.81 -5.10 -10.63
C GLN A 59 -14.79 -6.54 -10.04
N LYS A 60 -13.66 -7.24 -10.20
CA LYS A 60 -13.40 -8.51 -9.52
C LYS A 60 -12.65 -8.27 -8.23
N TYR A 61 -12.76 -9.22 -7.32
CA TYR A 61 -12.11 -9.16 -6.03
C TYR A 61 -10.80 -9.97 -6.00
N LEU A 62 -9.81 -9.46 -5.26
CA LEU A 62 -8.61 -10.21 -4.94
C LEU A 62 -8.94 -11.26 -3.86
N HIS A 63 -8.42 -12.47 -4.02
CA HIS A 63 -8.61 -13.50 -3.00
C HIS A 63 -7.97 -13.08 -1.67
N LYS A 64 -8.67 -13.30 -0.55
CA LYS A 64 -8.25 -12.95 0.81
C LYS A 64 -6.82 -13.39 1.17
N ARG A 65 -6.38 -14.57 0.70
CA ARG A 65 -5.01 -15.07 0.87
C ARG A 65 -3.97 -14.04 0.40
N TYR A 66 -4.13 -13.55 -0.83
CA TYR A 66 -3.18 -12.63 -1.44
C TYR A 66 -3.30 -11.22 -0.86
N ALA A 67 -4.51 -10.81 -0.48
CA ALA A 67 -4.72 -9.55 0.24
C ALA A 67 -3.98 -9.56 1.59
N PHE A 68 -4.10 -10.63 2.38
CA PHE A 68 -3.35 -10.78 3.63
C PHE A 68 -1.84 -10.80 3.39
N GLN A 69 -1.37 -11.55 2.39
CA GLN A 69 0.05 -11.59 2.03
C GLN A 69 0.62 -10.19 1.75
N ILE A 70 -0.04 -9.40 0.90
CA ILE A 70 0.38 -8.03 0.54
C ILE A 70 0.40 -7.12 1.76
N VAL A 71 -0.66 -7.14 2.57
CA VAL A 71 -0.80 -6.27 3.75
C VAL A 71 0.25 -6.61 4.81
N LEU A 72 0.48 -7.90 5.08
CA LEU A 72 1.45 -8.36 6.07
C LEU A 72 2.88 -8.00 5.67
N GLN A 73 3.25 -8.25 4.40
CA GLN A 73 4.55 -7.85 3.86
C GLN A 73 4.73 -6.32 3.89
N THR A 74 3.72 -5.57 3.48
CA THR A 74 3.78 -4.09 3.52
C THR A 74 3.99 -3.58 4.93
N ARG A 75 3.34 -4.18 5.91
CA ARG A 75 3.51 -3.83 7.32
C ARG A 75 4.95 -4.01 7.78
N GLU A 76 5.56 -5.15 7.46
CA GLU A 76 6.96 -5.43 7.81
C GLU A 76 7.91 -4.40 7.15
N LEU A 77 7.68 -4.07 5.87
CA LEU A 77 8.46 -3.05 5.16
C LEU A 77 8.32 -1.67 5.80
N LEU A 78 7.09 -1.23 6.12
CA LEU A 78 6.84 0.08 6.69
C LEU A 78 7.30 0.20 8.15
N GLN A 79 7.33 -0.90 8.91
CA GLN A 79 7.86 -0.95 10.27
C GLN A 79 9.39 -0.79 10.31
N ALA A 80 10.10 -1.32 9.30
CA ALA A 80 11.55 -1.20 9.20
C ALA A 80 12.02 0.21 8.79
N LEU A 81 11.15 1.02 8.18
CA LEU A 81 11.50 2.36 7.72
C LEU A 81 11.49 3.39 8.86
N PRO A 82 12.43 4.35 8.85
CA PRO A 82 12.43 5.46 9.80
C PRO A 82 11.20 6.34 9.63
N SER A 83 10.86 7.13 10.66
CA SER A 83 9.78 8.11 10.59
C SER A 83 10.05 9.27 9.63
N LEU A 84 11.28 9.41 9.15
CA LEU A 84 11.69 10.38 8.15
C LEU A 84 12.50 9.64 7.09
N VAL A 85 11.98 9.57 5.87
CA VAL A 85 12.60 8.90 4.73
C VAL A 85 13.14 9.98 3.80
N ASP A 86 14.46 10.00 3.63
CA ASP A 86 15.12 10.87 2.67
C ASP A 86 15.23 10.15 1.33
N ILE A 87 14.61 10.72 0.29
CA ILE A 87 14.71 10.22 -1.08
C ILE A 87 15.72 11.08 -1.83
N ASN A 88 16.78 10.44 -2.31
CA ASN A 88 17.76 11.06 -3.18
C ASN A 88 17.31 10.91 -4.63
N VAL A 89 17.12 12.03 -5.33
CA VAL A 89 16.67 12.04 -6.73
C VAL A 89 17.85 12.47 -7.60
N PRO A 90 18.49 11.55 -8.35
CA PRO A 90 19.63 11.89 -9.20
C PRO A 90 19.31 13.01 -10.18
N ASN A 91 20.29 13.86 -10.46
CA ASN A 91 20.14 14.94 -11.42
C ASN A 91 19.78 14.41 -12.82
N GLY A 92 18.65 14.89 -13.37
CA GLY A 92 18.09 14.42 -14.64
C GLY A 92 17.15 13.23 -14.55
N SER A 93 16.94 12.65 -13.36
CA SER A 93 15.91 11.64 -13.13
C SER A 93 14.53 12.28 -12.91
N ARG A 94 13.47 11.52 -13.17
CA ARG A 94 12.09 11.98 -13.01
C ARG A 94 11.50 11.42 -11.73
N PHE A 95 10.90 12.28 -10.92
CA PHE A 95 10.20 11.90 -9.69
C PHE A 95 8.77 12.42 -9.71
N THR A 96 7.78 11.53 -9.57
CA THR A 96 6.37 11.91 -9.66
C THR A 96 5.74 11.99 -8.28
N VAL A 97 5.15 13.13 -7.94
CA VAL A 97 4.39 13.31 -6.70
C VAL A 97 2.90 13.37 -7.02
N CYS A 98 2.15 12.45 -6.44
CA CYS A 98 0.69 12.38 -6.49
C CYS A 98 0.11 12.86 -5.16
N GLY A 99 -0.92 13.69 -5.23
CA GLY A 99 -1.72 14.09 -4.07
C GLY A 99 -2.79 13.04 -3.74
N ASP A 100 -3.86 13.51 -3.12
CA ASP A 100 -4.96 12.67 -2.65
C ASP A 100 -5.66 11.90 -3.79
N VAL A 101 -6.00 10.64 -3.53
CA VAL A 101 -6.73 9.78 -4.47
C VAL A 101 -8.18 9.57 -4.02
N HIS A 102 -8.47 9.60 -2.71
CA HIS A 102 -9.82 9.47 -2.14
C HIS A 102 -10.62 8.28 -2.71
N GLY A 103 -10.00 7.09 -2.83
CA GLY A 103 -10.66 5.88 -3.31
C GLY A 103 -11.13 5.92 -4.78
N GLN A 104 -10.54 6.79 -5.60
CA GLN A 104 -10.81 6.88 -7.04
C GLN A 104 -9.86 5.97 -7.85
N PHE A 105 -10.14 4.66 -7.85
CA PHE A 105 -9.29 3.66 -8.50
C PHE A 105 -9.08 3.88 -10.01
N TYR A 106 -10.12 4.28 -10.75
CA TYR A 106 -10.00 4.52 -12.19
C TYR A 106 -9.10 5.72 -12.52
N ASP A 107 -9.09 6.75 -11.66
CA ASP A 107 -8.21 7.90 -11.83
C ASP A 107 -6.75 7.53 -11.51
N LEU A 108 -6.53 6.66 -10.52
CA LEU A 108 -5.20 6.08 -10.25
C LEU A 108 -4.67 5.32 -11.47
N LEU A 109 -5.50 4.49 -12.13
CA LEU A 109 -5.12 3.81 -13.35
C LEU A 109 -4.78 4.80 -14.48
N ASN A 110 -5.57 5.87 -14.63
CA ASN A 110 -5.30 6.89 -15.63
C ASN A 110 -3.97 7.62 -15.39
N ILE A 111 -3.59 7.88 -14.13
CA ILE A 111 -2.26 8.43 -13.79
C ILE A 111 -1.15 7.48 -14.28
N PHE A 112 -1.30 6.18 -14.05
CA PHE A 112 -0.32 5.19 -14.51
C PHE A 112 -0.30 5.00 -16.03
N GLU A 113 -1.43 5.13 -16.71
CA GLU A 113 -1.50 5.10 -18.17
C GLU A 113 -0.82 6.33 -18.80
N LEU A 114 -1.00 7.53 -18.22
CA LEU A 114 -0.44 8.78 -18.73
C LEU A 114 1.04 8.96 -18.39
N ASN A 115 1.44 8.62 -17.17
CA ASN A 115 2.78 8.89 -16.65
C ASN A 115 3.65 7.63 -16.56
N GLY A 116 3.12 6.46 -16.91
CA GLY A 116 3.81 5.17 -16.85
C GLY A 116 3.72 4.51 -15.47
N LEU A 117 3.92 3.19 -15.43
CA LEU A 117 3.86 2.42 -14.18
C LEU A 117 5.01 2.79 -13.23
N PRO A 118 4.82 2.59 -11.91
CA PRO A 118 5.91 2.67 -10.95
C PRO A 118 7.02 1.67 -11.27
N SER A 119 8.25 2.16 -11.42
CA SER A 119 9.46 1.37 -11.65
C SER A 119 10.67 2.09 -11.06
N GLU A 120 11.84 1.45 -11.04
CA GLU A 120 13.09 2.08 -10.56
C GLU A 120 13.45 3.36 -11.34
N GLU A 121 13.10 3.42 -12.63
CA GLU A 121 13.30 4.59 -13.48
C GLU A 121 12.18 5.63 -13.36
N ASN A 122 11.04 5.26 -12.77
CA ASN A 122 9.86 6.11 -12.62
C ASN A 122 9.28 6.03 -11.20
N PRO A 123 9.99 6.56 -10.20
CA PRO A 123 9.53 6.55 -8.82
C PRO A 123 8.31 7.46 -8.62
N TYR A 124 7.40 6.98 -7.75
CA TYR A 124 6.19 7.70 -7.35
C TYR A 124 6.17 7.97 -5.85
N LEU A 125 5.60 9.10 -5.48
CA LEU A 125 5.24 9.45 -4.11
C LEU A 125 3.76 9.76 -4.04
N PHE A 126 3.00 8.97 -3.29
CA PHE A 126 1.60 9.29 -2.99
C PHE A 126 1.51 9.91 -1.59
N ASN A 127 1.10 11.17 -1.53
CA ASN A 127 1.18 12.03 -0.35
C ASN A 127 -0.14 12.09 0.46
N GLY A 128 -0.59 10.96 0.99
CA GLY A 128 -1.76 10.88 1.88
C GLY A 128 -3.11 10.78 1.18
N ASP A 129 -4.17 10.56 1.96
CA ASP A 129 -5.57 10.44 1.55
C ASP A 129 -5.83 9.47 0.37
N PHE A 130 -5.37 8.23 0.54
CA PHE A 130 -5.61 7.13 -0.42
C PHE A 130 -7.04 6.58 -0.33
N VAL A 131 -7.55 6.54 0.89
CA VAL A 131 -8.83 5.95 1.28
C VAL A 131 -9.75 7.04 1.82
N ASP A 132 -11.03 6.75 1.91
CA ASP A 132 -12.15 7.65 2.21
C ASP A 132 -12.81 8.31 0.99
N ARG A 133 -14.11 8.61 1.15
CA ARG A 133 -15.04 9.20 0.17
C ARG A 133 -15.34 8.36 -1.07
N GLY A 134 -14.34 7.78 -1.71
CA GLY A 134 -14.50 6.93 -2.90
C GLY A 134 -14.87 5.50 -2.56
N SER A 135 -15.71 4.93 -3.43
CA SER A 135 -16.20 3.55 -3.28
C SER A 135 -15.18 2.47 -3.63
N PHE A 136 -14.01 2.83 -4.18
CA PHE A 136 -12.97 1.89 -4.62
C PHE A 136 -11.67 2.04 -3.80
N SER A 137 -11.83 2.31 -2.50
CA SER A 137 -10.71 2.52 -1.57
C SER A 137 -9.86 1.25 -1.39
N LEU A 138 -10.48 0.07 -1.42
CA LEU A 138 -9.79 -1.21 -1.22
C LEU A 138 -8.86 -1.53 -2.41
N GLU A 139 -9.33 -1.28 -3.63
CA GLU A 139 -8.59 -1.47 -4.87
C GLU A 139 -7.39 -0.52 -4.92
N VAL A 140 -7.58 0.75 -4.55
CA VAL A 140 -6.50 1.74 -4.45
C VAL A 140 -5.42 1.28 -3.49
N ILE A 141 -5.78 0.96 -2.24
CA ILE A 141 -4.77 0.65 -1.21
C ILE A 141 -4.03 -0.66 -1.51
N LEU A 142 -4.73 -1.69 -2.00
CA LEU A 142 -4.10 -2.96 -2.37
C LEU A 142 -3.16 -2.81 -3.57
N THR A 143 -3.52 -1.99 -4.56
CA THR A 143 -2.63 -1.70 -5.69
C THR A 143 -1.37 -0.96 -5.24
N LEU A 144 -1.51 0.07 -4.39
CA LEU A 144 -0.37 0.80 -3.84
C LEU A 144 0.56 -0.11 -3.00
N PHE A 145 -0.02 -0.95 -2.15
CA PHE A 145 0.74 -1.92 -1.35
C PHE A 145 1.43 -2.98 -2.21
N ALA A 146 0.77 -3.47 -3.27
CA ALA A 146 1.38 -4.44 -4.17
C ALA A 146 2.58 -3.84 -4.92
N PHE A 147 2.52 -2.58 -5.36
CA PHE A 147 3.68 -1.89 -5.93
C PHE A 147 4.79 -1.65 -4.90
N LYS A 148 4.45 -1.46 -3.62
CA LYS A 148 5.45 -1.33 -2.55
C LYS A 148 6.14 -2.66 -2.22
N CYS A 149 5.40 -3.77 -2.22
CA CYS A 149 5.94 -5.11 -2.03
C CYS A 149 6.63 -5.67 -3.28
N MET A 150 6.40 -5.06 -4.44
CA MET A 150 6.96 -5.54 -5.70
C MET A 150 8.48 -5.56 -5.63
N SER A 151 9.05 -6.72 -5.92
CA SER A 151 10.49 -6.90 -6.02
C SER A 151 10.84 -7.38 -7.43
N PRO A 152 11.62 -6.61 -8.21
CA PRO A 152 12.11 -7.09 -9.50
C PRO A 152 13.18 -8.19 -9.36
N SER A 153 13.85 -8.33 -8.20
CA SER A 153 15.08 -9.13 -8.06
C SER A 153 15.19 -10.01 -6.81
N GLY A 154 14.14 -10.09 -5.97
CA GLY A 154 14.13 -10.85 -4.71
C GLY A 154 14.43 -10.03 -3.45
N GLU A 155 14.84 -8.76 -3.57
CA GLU A 155 14.87 -7.80 -2.46
C GLU A 155 13.72 -6.78 -2.60
N PRO A 156 12.96 -6.50 -1.54
CA PRO A 156 11.88 -5.52 -1.59
C PRO A 156 12.46 -4.16 -1.97
N CYS A 157 12.04 -3.62 -3.12
CA CYS A 157 12.57 -2.36 -3.60
C CYS A 157 11.87 -1.23 -2.85
N SER A 158 12.46 -0.84 -1.70
CA SER A 158 11.90 0.18 -0.81
C SER A 158 11.72 1.54 -1.48
N ASP A 159 12.40 1.76 -2.61
CA ASP A 159 12.64 3.09 -3.16
C ASP A 159 11.77 3.40 -4.41
N ILE A 160 11.03 2.41 -4.94
CA ILE A 160 10.17 2.61 -6.14
C ILE A 160 8.92 3.42 -5.81
N LEU A 161 8.33 3.20 -4.63
CA LEU A 161 7.08 3.83 -4.22
C LEU A 161 7.18 4.38 -2.79
N GLY A 162 7.13 5.70 -2.66
CA GLY A 162 6.92 6.38 -1.38
C GLY A 162 5.42 6.40 -1.05
N LEU A 163 5.04 5.80 0.08
CA LEU A 163 3.69 5.90 0.63
C LEU A 163 3.73 6.73 1.90
N ARG A 164 2.91 7.78 1.94
CA ARG A 164 2.78 8.62 3.13
C ARG A 164 1.38 8.49 3.73
N LEU A 165 1.31 8.02 4.97
CA LEU A 165 0.05 7.75 5.66
C LEU A 165 -0.47 8.92 6.54
N CYS A 166 0.30 10.01 6.71
CA CYS A 166 -0.10 11.16 7.53
C CYS A 166 -0.02 12.49 6.77
N THR A 167 -1.01 13.36 7.01
CA THR A 167 -1.06 14.74 6.53
C THR A 167 -0.12 15.63 7.36
N GLY A 168 1.01 16.03 6.78
CA GLY A 168 1.97 16.93 7.41
C GLY A 168 2.94 17.54 6.40
N LEU A 169 3.94 18.31 6.81
CA LEU A 169 4.83 19.02 5.88
C LEU A 169 5.65 18.08 4.99
N CYS A 170 5.66 18.34 3.68
CA CYS A 170 6.68 17.88 2.74
C CYS A 170 7.59 19.10 2.51
N SER A 171 8.84 19.02 2.92
CA SER A 171 9.80 20.11 2.73
C SER A 171 10.74 19.75 1.60
N TYR A 172 10.62 20.50 0.50
CA TYR A 172 11.59 20.46 -0.59
C TYR A 172 12.79 21.31 -0.19
N ASN A 173 13.95 20.68 0.03
CA ASN A 173 15.20 21.42 0.16
C ASN A 173 15.81 21.57 -1.22
N ALA A 174 16.35 22.76 -1.53
CA ALA A 174 16.97 23.11 -2.82
C ALA A 174 18.29 22.36 -3.12
N SER A 175 18.48 21.18 -2.51
CA SER A 175 19.69 20.35 -2.50
C SER A 175 19.38 18.91 -2.97
N ASP A 176 18.58 18.76 -4.02
CA ASP A 176 18.30 17.49 -4.71
C ASP A 176 17.71 16.35 -3.85
N SER A 177 17.11 16.67 -2.69
CA SER A 177 16.61 15.70 -1.71
C SER A 177 15.17 16.02 -1.28
N ILE A 178 14.31 14.98 -1.26
CA ILE A 178 12.94 15.06 -0.75
C ILE A 178 12.89 14.32 0.58
N THR A 179 12.57 15.06 1.64
CA THR A 179 12.44 14.50 2.99
C THR A 179 10.96 14.21 3.28
N LEU A 180 10.64 12.95 3.58
CA LEU A 180 9.27 12.47 3.82
C LEU A 180 9.08 12.03 5.26
N ALA A 181 8.10 12.60 5.96
CA ALA A 181 7.66 12.05 7.24
C ALA A 181 6.83 10.77 7.01
N ASN A 182 7.42 9.61 7.30
CA ASN A 182 6.72 8.33 7.43
C ASN A 182 6.10 8.24 8.82
N CYS A 183 4.82 7.96 8.86
CA CYS A 183 4.02 8.02 10.07
C CYS A 183 3.42 6.63 10.22
N GLN A 184 3.95 5.85 11.16
CA GLN A 184 3.59 4.45 11.38
C GLN A 184 2.17 4.35 11.98
N PHE A 185 1.15 4.61 11.19
CA PHE A 185 -0.27 4.41 11.54
C PHE A 185 -0.91 3.34 10.66
N LEU A 186 -0.29 2.15 10.61
CA LEU A 186 -0.93 0.98 9.98
C LEU A 186 -1.95 0.28 10.90
N THR A 187 -1.97 0.61 12.20
CA THR A 187 -2.88 -0.03 13.17
C THR A 187 -4.33 0.43 13.05
N GLY A 188 -4.59 1.60 12.45
CA GLY A 188 -5.94 2.19 12.33
C GLY A 188 -6.67 1.90 11.02
N ILE A 189 -5.96 1.88 9.88
CA ILE A 189 -6.60 1.77 8.55
C ILE A 189 -7.16 0.36 8.30
N LEU A 190 -6.53 -0.67 8.86
CA LEU A 190 -6.96 -2.06 8.67
C LEU A 190 -8.25 -2.42 9.44
N TRP A 191 -8.56 -1.70 10.53
CA TRP A 191 -9.75 -1.94 11.35
C TRP A 191 -11.06 -1.43 10.74
N VAL A 192 -10.98 -0.60 9.70
CA VAL A 192 -12.18 -0.02 9.05
C VAL A 192 -12.62 -0.84 7.83
N TYR A 193 -11.73 -1.65 7.24
CA TYR A 193 -11.94 -2.29 5.93
C TYR A 193 -11.78 -3.82 5.88
N ILE A 194 -11.49 -4.48 7.01
CA ILE A 194 -11.54 -5.95 7.16
C ILE A 194 -12.56 -6.29 8.25
#